data_AF-A0A1Y2GXD6-F1
#
_entry.id   AF-A0A1Y2GXD6-F1
#
_cell.length_a   1.000
_cell.length_b   1.000
_cell.length_c   1.000
_cell.angle_alpha   90.00
_cell.angle_beta   90.00
_cell.angle_gamma   90.00
#
_symmetry.space_group_name_H-M   'P 1'
#
loop_
_entity.id
_entity.type
_entity.pdbx_description
1 polymer ?
#
loop_
_entity_poly.entity_id
_entity_poly.type
_entity_poly.pdbx_seq_one_letter_code
_entity_poly.pdbx_strand_id
1 'polypeptide(L)'
;PASVFGLKEGDVHVIRNAGGCAPEALRSLVISEQLLNTDNVIVAQHTDCGMLTFENQDTYSIIHKNLGVDATHINFLPFPQNVRDDMAFLRNNPLIPKSVNIYDYVYDVATGHLIFIDLENSETFIFFFIFYFLFFQNF
;
A
#
# COMPACT_ATOMS: atom_id res chain seq x y z
N PRO A 1 -4.79 -7.16 -8.90
CA PRO A 1 -5.47 -7.08 -7.58
C PRO A 1 -7.00 -7.28 -7.65
N ALA A 2 -7.79 -6.42 -8.31
CA ALA A 2 -9.26 -6.46 -8.33
C ALA A 2 -9.85 -7.87 -8.57
N SER A 3 -9.35 -8.58 -9.58
CA SER A 3 -9.76 -9.96 -9.90
C SER A 3 -9.53 -11.00 -8.79
N VAL A 4 -8.56 -10.79 -7.89
CA VAL A 4 -8.31 -11.67 -6.74
C VAL A 4 -9.37 -11.47 -5.64
N PHE A 5 -9.96 -10.27 -5.57
CA PHE A 5 -11.16 -9.97 -4.78
C PHE A 5 -12.47 -10.29 -5.55
N GLY A 6 -12.39 -10.85 -6.77
CA GLY A 6 -13.54 -11.09 -7.65
C GLY A 6 -14.14 -9.83 -8.31
N LEU A 7 -13.49 -8.67 -8.15
CA LEU A 7 -13.95 -7.36 -8.62
C LEU A 7 -13.63 -7.12 -10.10
N LYS A 8 -14.47 -6.34 -10.76
CA LYS A 8 -14.42 -5.99 -12.19
C LYS A 8 -13.90 -4.56 -12.39
N GLU A 9 -13.71 -4.20 -13.65
CA GLU A 9 -13.46 -2.81 -14.05
C GLU A 9 -14.67 -1.94 -13.68
N GLY A 10 -14.41 -0.82 -13.00
CA GLY A 10 -15.43 0.09 -12.48
C GLY A 10 -15.84 -0.13 -11.02
N ASP A 11 -15.60 -1.33 -10.45
CA ASP A 11 -16.03 -1.65 -9.07
C ASP A 11 -15.18 -0.98 -7.98
N VAL A 12 -13.94 -0.56 -8.28
CA VAL A 12 -12.95 -0.15 -7.27
C VAL A 12 -11.85 0.76 -7.82
N HIS A 13 -11.41 1.77 -7.04
CA HIS A 13 -10.20 2.54 -7.32
C HIS A 13 -8.94 1.80 -6.85
N VAL A 14 -8.02 1.50 -7.77
CA VAL A 14 -6.77 0.77 -7.47
C VAL A 14 -5.60 1.76 -7.33
N ILE A 15 -5.27 2.14 -6.09
CA ILE A 15 -4.11 2.99 -5.77
C ILE A 15 -2.86 2.11 -5.62
N ARG A 16 -1.69 2.62 -6.07
CA ARG A 16 -0.44 1.87 -6.14
C ARG A 16 0.79 2.75 -5.93
N ASN A 17 1.77 2.25 -5.19
CA ASN A 17 3.07 2.86 -4.93
C ASN A 17 4.11 1.78 -4.54
N ALA A 18 5.24 2.18 -3.99
CA ALA A 18 6.26 1.27 -3.49
C ALA A 18 5.83 0.68 -2.13
N GLY A 19 5.87 -0.65 -1.99
CA GLY A 19 5.51 -1.37 -0.75
C GLY A 19 4.02 -1.37 -0.36
N GLY A 20 3.20 -0.48 -0.89
CA GLY A 20 1.80 -0.29 -0.49
C GLY A 20 1.58 0.85 0.52
N CYS A 21 2.60 1.68 0.75
CA CYS A 21 2.66 2.73 1.79
C CYS A 21 1.42 3.65 1.80
N ALA A 22 0.67 3.65 2.89
CA ALA A 22 -0.56 4.43 3.03
C ALA A 22 -0.32 5.96 3.07
N PRO A 23 0.75 6.49 3.70
CA PRO A 23 1.16 7.89 3.58
C PRO A 23 1.28 8.42 2.13
N GLU A 24 1.88 7.67 1.21
CA GLU A 24 1.94 8.04 -0.21
C GLU A 24 0.56 7.94 -0.89
N ALA A 25 -0.25 6.95 -0.51
CA ALA A 25 -1.58 6.73 -1.07
C ALA A 25 -2.60 7.81 -0.65
N LEU A 26 -2.39 8.48 0.50
CA LEU A 26 -3.35 9.37 1.16
C LEU A 26 -4.01 10.39 0.23
N ARG A 27 -3.24 11.09 -0.62
CA ARG A 27 -3.80 12.10 -1.54
C ARG A 27 -4.86 11.51 -2.49
N SER A 28 -4.67 10.26 -2.91
CA SER A 28 -5.59 9.55 -3.79
C SER A 28 -6.78 8.96 -3.02
N LEU A 29 -6.57 8.48 -1.79
CA LEU A 29 -7.65 8.02 -0.90
C LEU A 29 -8.63 9.16 -0.57
N VAL A 30 -8.12 10.33 -0.18
CA VAL A 30 -8.96 11.50 0.12
C VAL A 30 -9.77 11.94 -1.11
N ILE A 31 -9.24 11.84 -2.33
CA ILE A 31 -10.02 12.10 -3.55
C ILE A 31 -11.12 11.04 -3.75
N SER A 32 -10.77 9.76 -3.55
CA SER A 32 -11.71 8.63 -3.66
C SER A 32 -12.90 8.77 -2.71
N GLU A 33 -12.63 9.12 -1.45
CA GLU A 33 -13.65 9.27 -0.41
C GLU A 33 -14.45 10.56 -0.58
N GLN A 34 -13.78 11.72 -0.63
CA GLN A 34 -14.44 13.03 -0.54
C GLN A 34 -15.09 13.50 -1.84
N LEU A 35 -14.63 13.03 -3.01
CA LEU A 35 -15.13 13.47 -4.31
C LEU A 35 -15.83 12.36 -5.10
N LEU A 36 -15.49 11.10 -4.84
CA LEU A 36 -16.02 9.93 -5.55
C LEU A 36 -16.83 8.97 -4.65
N ASN A 37 -17.04 9.33 -3.39
CA ASN A 37 -17.91 8.67 -2.41
C ASN A 37 -17.59 7.20 -2.09
N THR A 38 -16.31 6.80 -2.12
CA THR A 38 -15.92 5.47 -1.60
C THR A 38 -15.95 5.45 -0.06
N ASP A 39 -16.57 4.42 0.50
CA ASP A 39 -16.81 4.21 1.94
C ASP A 39 -16.03 3.01 2.52
N ASN A 40 -15.27 2.30 1.68
CA ASN A 40 -14.49 1.12 2.05
C ASN A 40 -13.08 1.22 1.46
N VAL A 41 -12.06 1.00 2.29
CA VAL A 41 -10.64 0.97 1.91
C VAL A 41 -10.05 -0.39 2.25
N ILE A 42 -9.29 -0.95 1.31
CA ILE A 42 -8.52 -2.17 1.50
C ILE A 42 -7.04 -1.81 1.39
N VAL A 43 -6.31 -1.94 2.50
CA VAL A 43 -4.84 -1.98 2.47
C VAL A 43 -4.44 -3.40 2.16
N ALA A 44 -3.77 -3.59 1.02
CA ALA A 44 -3.27 -4.89 0.58
C ALA A 44 -1.74 -4.83 0.51
N GLN A 45 -1.11 -5.25 1.60
CA GLN A 45 0.27 -5.74 1.54
C GLN A 45 0.22 -7.24 1.16
N HIS A 46 1.36 -7.96 1.20
CA HIS A 46 1.48 -9.15 0.34
C HIS A 46 2.50 -10.23 0.83
N THR A 47 3.33 -10.95 0.03
CA THR A 47 4.54 -11.68 0.51
C THR A 47 5.80 -11.41 -0.35
N ASP A 48 7.03 -11.54 0.21
CA ASP A 48 8.35 -11.36 -0.46
C ASP A 48 8.70 -9.94 -1.05
N CYS A 49 8.81 -8.89 -0.21
CA CYS A 49 8.97 -7.50 -0.70
C CYS A 49 10.39 -7.03 -0.98
N GLY A 50 10.59 -6.45 -2.16
CA GLY A 50 11.78 -5.64 -2.47
C GLY A 50 12.01 -4.48 -1.49
N MET A 51 10.96 -3.85 -0.95
CA MET A 51 11.10 -2.71 0.00
C MET A 51 11.65 -3.09 1.38
N LEU A 52 11.94 -4.37 1.62
CA LEU A 52 12.54 -4.91 2.84
C LEU A 52 14.03 -5.24 2.65
N THR A 53 14.55 -5.21 1.41
CA THR A 53 15.88 -5.73 1.09
C THR A 53 16.97 -4.64 1.04
N PHE A 54 16.61 -3.40 1.37
CA PHE A 54 17.48 -2.24 1.35
C PHE A 54 17.01 -1.16 2.34
N GLU A 55 17.93 -0.32 2.81
CA GLU A 55 17.62 0.94 3.50
C GLU A 55 17.74 2.15 2.56
N ASN A 56 17.30 3.33 3.01
CA ASN A 56 17.45 4.59 2.26
C ASN A 56 18.92 4.84 1.89
N GLN A 57 19.85 4.47 2.77
CA GLN A 57 21.29 4.64 2.55
C GLN A 57 21.82 3.78 1.40
N ASP A 58 21.28 2.58 1.18
CA ASP A 58 21.62 1.75 0.03
C ASP A 58 21.10 2.39 -1.26
N THR A 59 19.86 2.90 -1.24
CA THR A 59 19.25 3.60 -2.38
C THR A 59 20.04 4.84 -2.77
N TYR A 60 20.46 5.67 -1.80
CA TYR A 60 21.35 6.81 -2.06
C TYR A 60 22.69 6.37 -2.65
N SER A 61 23.28 5.31 -2.09
CA SER A 61 24.60 4.81 -2.50
C SER A 61 24.58 4.24 -3.92
N ILE A 62 23.53 3.50 -4.31
CA ILE A 62 23.41 2.93 -5.66
C ILE A 62 23.04 3.98 -6.70
N ILE A 63 22.20 4.98 -6.35
CA ILE A 63 21.92 6.12 -7.23
C ILE A 63 23.19 6.93 -7.48
N HIS A 64 23.94 7.28 -6.43
CA HIS A 64 25.18 8.04 -6.57
C HIS A 64 26.23 7.27 -7.40
N LYS A 65 26.41 5.97 -7.13
CA LYS A 65 27.31 5.10 -7.89
C LYS A 65 26.96 4.99 -9.38
N ASN A 66 25.67 4.87 -9.70
CA ASN A 66 25.24 4.58 -11.08
C ASN A 66 24.99 5.83 -11.93
N LEU A 67 24.60 6.96 -11.31
CA LEU A 67 24.14 8.17 -11.98
C LEU A 67 24.93 9.43 -11.60
N GLY A 68 25.77 9.39 -10.56
CA GLY A 68 26.60 10.54 -10.13
C GLY A 68 25.84 11.68 -9.45
N VAL A 69 24.54 11.51 -9.17
CA VAL A 69 23.68 12.54 -8.56
C VAL A 69 23.44 12.28 -7.08
N ASP A 70 22.98 13.31 -6.36
CA ASP A 70 22.48 13.21 -4.99
C ASP A 70 20.95 13.00 -4.98
N ALA A 71 20.49 12.07 -4.14
CA ALA A 71 19.08 11.75 -3.91
C ALA A 71 18.69 11.76 -2.42
N THR A 72 19.56 12.24 -1.52
CA THR A 72 19.32 12.27 -0.06
C THR A 72 18.16 13.18 0.37
N HIS A 73 17.67 14.03 -0.54
CA HIS A 73 16.47 14.84 -0.38
C HIS A 73 15.16 14.07 -0.63
N ILE A 74 15.21 12.80 -1.07
CA ILE A 74 14.06 11.93 -1.30
C ILE A 74 14.07 10.81 -0.24
N ASN A 75 13.02 10.72 0.58
CA ASN A 75 12.80 9.51 1.37
C ASN A 75 12.16 8.44 0.49
N PHE A 76 12.85 7.33 0.24
CA PHE A 76 12.34 6.23 -0.60
C PHE A 76 11.45 5.23 0.16
N LEU A 77 11.17 5.50 1.44
CA LEU A 77 10.26 4.72 2.29
C LEU A 77 10.50 3.19 2.30
N PRO A 78 11.75 2.70 2.44
CA PRO A 78 11.99 1.29 2.73
C PRO A 78 11.44 0.93 4.12
N PHE A 79 10.93 -0.28 4.24
CA PHE A 79 10.18 -0.74 5.41
C PHE A 79 11.05 -1.52 6.40
N PRO A 80 11.24 -0.98 7.62
CA PRO A 80 11.15 -1.77 8.84
C PRO A 80 9.70 -1.72 9.36
N GLN A 81 9.19 -2.87 9.81
CA GLN A 81 7.91 -3.04 10.53
C GLN A 81 6.58 -2.65 9.82
N ASN A 82 5.84 -3.71 9.47
CA ASN A 82 4.43 -3.92 9.83
C ASN A 82 3.30 -3.10 9.17
N VAL A 83 2.35 -3.82 8.55
CA VAL A 83 1.07 -3.31 8.01
C VAL A 83 0.25 -2.52 9.05
N ARG A 84 0.43 -2.85 10.33
CA ARG A 84 -0.18 -2.15 11.48
C ARG A 84 0.03 -0.64 11.44
N ASP A 85 1.17 -0.17 10.95
CA ASP A 85 1.53 1.25 11.01
C ASP A 85 0.84 2.06 9.90
N ASP A 86 0.68 1.48 8.70
CA ASP A 86 -0.19 2.01 7.63
C ASP A 86 -1.66 2.04 8.07
N MET A 87 -2.13 0.96 8.71
CA MET A 87 -3.50 0.85 9.21
C MET A 87 -3.78 1.81 10.37
N ALA A 88 -2.82 2.00 11.29
CA ALA A 88 -2.90 2.98 12.35
C ALA A 88 -2.83 4.41 11.80
N PHE A 89 -1.98 4.67 10.79
CA PHE A 89 -1.91 5.95 10.10
C PHE A 89 -3.27 6.33 9.51
N LEU A 90 -3.88 5.48 8.69
CA LEU A 90 -5.18 5.78 8.07
C LEU A 90 -6.30 5.93 9.10
N ARG A 91 -6.43 5.00 10.06
CA ARG A 91 -7.48 5.04 11.08
C ARG A 91 -7.39 6.28 11.97
N ASN A 92 -6.19 6.81 12.22
CA ASN A 92 -6.00 8.05 12.98
C ASN A 92 -5.99 9.33 12.12
N ASN A 93 -5.84 9.23 10.80
CA ASN A 93 -5.78 10.41 9.92
C ASN A 93 -7.08 11.24 9.99
N PRO A 94 -7.01 12.57 10.11
CA PRO A 94 -8.20 13.43 10.15
C PRO A 94 -8.84 13.67 8.77
N LEU A 95 -8.16 13.32 7.67
CA LEU A 95 -8.68 13.44 6.30
C LEU A 95 -9.49 12.21 5.84
N ILE A 96 -9.44 11.12 6.62
CA ILE A 96 -10.19 9.88 6.39
C ILE A 96 -11.41 9.86 7.33
N PRO A 97 -12.67 9.86 6.84
CA PRO A 97 -13.85 9.86 7.68
C PRO A 97 -13.95 8.62 8.56
N LYS A 98 -14.42 8.77 9.80
CA LYS A 98 -14.58 7.65 10.75
C LYS A 98 -15.72 6.67 10.38
N SER A 99 -16.44 6.95 9.30
CA SER A 99 -17.40 6.04 8.66
C SER A 99 -16.79 5.13 7.59
N VAL A 100 -15.53 5.36 7.18
CA VAL A 100 -14.84 4.52 6.20
C VAL A 100 -14.36 3.24 6.87
N ASN A 101 -14.78 2.08 6.37
CA ASN A 101 -14.25 0.81 6.83
C ASN A 101 -12.85 0.59 6.23
N ILE A 102 -11.86 0.27 7.08
CA ILE A 102 -10.49 0.02 6.63
C ILE A 102 -10.09 -1.41 6.98
N TYR A 103 -9.96 -2.23 5.93
CA TYR A 103 -9.61 -3.65 5.99
C TYR A 103 -8.14 -3.87 5.67
N ASP A 104 -7.54 -4.88 6.29
CA ASP A 104 -6.14 -5.24 6.18
C ASP A 104 -6.00 -6.63 5.54
N TYR A 105 -5.14 -6.75 4.53
CA TYR A 105 -4.91 -7.97 3.77
C TYR A 105 -3.43 -8.17 3.41
N VAL A 106 -3.05 -9.45 3.40
CA VAL A 106 -1.74 -9.97 3.00
C VAL A 106 -1.96 -10.95 1.84
N TYR A 107 -1.68 -10.50 0.61
CA TYR A 107 -1.66 -11.34 -0.60
C TYR A 107 -0.38 -12.19 -0.70
N ASP A 108 -0.46 -13.49 -0.49
CA ASP A 108 0.69 -14.39 -0.62
C ASP A 108 1.02 -14.72 -2.09
N VAL A 109 2.23 -14.35 -2.53
CA VAL A 109 2.73 -14.63 -3.89
C VAL A 109 3.05 -16.11 -4.13
N ALA A 110 3.31 -16.90 -3.08
CA ALA A 110 3.65 -18.32 -3.21
C ALA A 110 2.41 -19.19 -3.48
N THR A 111 1.25 -18.82 -2.90
CA THR A 111 -0.03 -19.53 -3.12
C THR A 111 -1.04 -18.78 -3.99
N GLY A 112 -0.88 -17.45 -4.17
CA GLY A 112 -1.84 -16.59 -4.86
C GLY A 112 -3.07 -16.21 -4.02
N HIS A 113 -3.06 -16.42 -2.71
CA HIS A 113 -4.21 -16.21 -1.83
C HIS A 113 -4.18 -14.86 -1.10
N LEU A 114 -5.35 -14.32 -0.79
CA LEU A 114 -5.52 -13.19 0.12
C LEU A 114 -5.79 -13.70 1.55
N ILE A 115 -4.95 -13.28 2.50
CA ILE A 115 -5.11 -13.54 3.93
C ILE A 115 -5.63 -12.26 4.58
N PHE A 116 -6.81 -12.31 5.19
CA PHE A 116 -7.35 -11.18 5.98
C PHE A 116 -6.61 -11.08 7.31
N ILE A 117 -6.23 -9.87 7.71
CA ILE A 117 -5.55 -9.61 8.99
C ILE A 117 -6.54 -8.98 9.97
N ASP A 118 -6.96 -9.77 10.96
CA ASP A 118 -7.60 -9.22 12.15
C ASP A 118 -6.55 -8.58 13.07
N LEU A 119 -6.68 -7.28 13.29
CA LEU A 119 -5.77 -6.47 14.09
C LEU A 119 -6.10 -6.49 15.59
N GLU A 120 -7.20 -7.13 16.01
CA GLU A 120 -7.49 -7.33 17.45
C GLU A 120 -6.81 -8.58 18.05
N ASN A 121 -6.32 -9.52 17.23
CA ASN A 121 -5.76 -10.81 17.73
C ASN A 121 -4.48 -11.33 17.03
N SER A 122 -3.93 -10.67 16.01
CA SER A 122 -2.76 -11.18 15.29
C SER A 122 -1.41 -10.96 16.00
N GLU A 123 -0.80 -12.03 16.53
CA GLU A 123 0.67 -12.06 16.72
C GLU A 123 1.40 -11.94 15.36
N THR A 124 2.62 -11.38 15.37
CA THR A 124 3.29 -10.90 14.15
C THR A 124 3.78 -12.02 13.22
N PHE A 125 3.26 -12.04 11.98
CA PHE A 125 3.82 -12.76 10.84
C PHE A 125 4.10 -11.76 9.69
N ILE A 126 5.27 -11.84 9.04
CA ILE A 126 5.91 -10.70 8.34
C ILE A 126 6.59 -11.12 7.01
N PHE A 127 5.97 -10.86 5.84
CA PHE A 127 6.48 -10.99 4.44
C PHE A 127 5.56 -10.10 3.50
N PHE A 128 5.93 -9.34 2.40
CA PHE A 128 5.03 -8.27 1.76
C PHE A 128 5.01 -7.76 0.19
N PHE A 129 4.78 -8.46 -0.96
CA PHE A 129 4.81 -7.87 -2.40
C PHE A 129 3.80 -8.26 -3.59
N ILE A 130 3.71 -7.45 -4.69
CA ILE A 130 3.06 -7.71 -6.05
C ILE A 130 1.51 -7.50 -6.21
N PHE A 131 0.82 -6.99 -7.27
CA PHE A 131 0.92 -6.07 -8.46
C PHE A 131 -0.56 -5.78 -9.00
N TYR A 132 -0.98 -5.00 -10.05
CA TYR A 132 -0.46 -4.19 -11.19
C TYR A 132 -1.49 -3.05 -11.58
N PHE A 133 -1.31 -2.28 -12.69
CA PHE A 133 -1.92 -0.97 -13.08
C PHE A 133 -2.79 -0.97 -14.39
N LEU A 134 -3.92 -0.22 -14.48
CA LEU A 134 -4.52 0.44 -15.69
C LEU A 134 -5.85 1.22 -15.40
N PHE A 135 -6.55 1.75 -16.42
CA PHE A 135 -7.24 3.07 -16.38
C PHE A 135 -8.68 3.12 -16.98
N PHE A 136 -9.34 4.29 -16.86
CA PHE A 136 -10.64 4.77 -17.43
C PHE A 136 -11.95 4.38 -16.74
N GLN A 137 -12.64 5.39 -16.18
CA GLN A 137 -14.08 5.57 -16.39
C GLN A 137 -14.30 6.40 -17.66
N ASN A 138 -15.33 6.07 -18.44
CA ASN A 138 -15.84 6.96 -19.49
C ASN A 138 -16.91 7.89 -18.90
N PHE A 139 -16.94 9.13 -19.36
CA PHE A 139 -18.10 10.02 -19.30
C PHE A 139 -18.82 10.01 -20.66
#